data_AF-A0A943LA20-F1
#
_entry.id   AF-A0A943LA20-F1
#
_cell.length_a   1.000
_cell.length_b   1.000
_cell.length_c   1.000
_cell.angle_alpha   90.00
_cell.angle_beta   90.00
_cell.angle_gamma   90.00
#
_symmetry.space_group_name_H-M   'P 1'
#
loop_
_entity.id
_entity.type
_entity.pdbx_description
1 polymer ?
#
loop_
_entity_poly.entity_id
_entity_poly.type
_entity_poly.pdbx_seq_one_letter_code
_entity_poly.pdbx_strand_id
1 'polypeptide(L)'
;MNENIVNNIEEDIKEKTARIAMEMVINAGDARNLIMQAFDSVTALNFEEAKIKLKYAQSKIHEAHKYQTEVIQSEASGEYFEYSILFTHAQDTLMTICTELNLARKICSISENIDARIKNLEENRE
;
A
#
# COMPACT_ATOMS: atom_id res chain seq x y z
N MET A 1 16.09 0.80 -39.34
CA MET A 1 16.46 0.25 -38.02
C MET A 1 16.28 -1.26 -38.10
N ASN A 2 17.19 -2.08 -37.57
CA ASN A 2 17.17 -3.54 -37.74
C ASN A 2 16.06 -4.14 -36.86
N GLU A 3 15.19 -5.00 -37.38
CA GLU A 3 14.05 -5.60 -36.62
C GLU A 3 14.52 -6.27 -35.32
N ASN A 4 15.69 -6.91 -35.34
CA ASN A 4 16.28 -7.54 -34.15
C ASN A 4 16.62 -6.54 -33.03
N ILE A 5 16.91 -5.28 -33.35
CA ILE A 5 17.20 -4.25 -32.34
C ILE A 5 15.90 -3.75 -31.71
N VAL A 6 14.82 -3.65 -32.48
CA VAL A 6 13.51 -3.21 -31.99
C VAL A 6 12.92 -4.28 -31.05
N ASN A 7 12.98 -5.55 -31.44
CA ASN A 7 12.46 -6.65 -30.63
C ASN A 7 13.17 -6.78 -29.27
N ASN A 8 14.50 -6.59 -29.23
CA ASN A 8 15.25 -6.63 -27.98
C ASN A 8 14.89 -5.47 -27.03
N ILE A 9 14.58 -4.28 -27.57
CA ILE A 9 14.18 -3.11 -26.76
C ILE A 9 12.78 -3.32 -26.17
N GLU A 10 11.85 -3.90 -26.92
CA GLU A 10 10.51 -4.24 -26.42
C GLU A 10 10.57 -5.28 -25.29
N GLU A 11 11.41 -6.31 -25.43
CA GLU A 11 11.58 -7.34 -24.41
C GLU A 11 12.18 -6.78 -23.10
N ASP A 12 13.17 -5.90 -23.19
CA ASP A 12 13.76 -5.20 -22.04
C ASP A 12 12.74 -4.29 -21.31
N ILE A 13 11.90 -3.57 -22.05
CA ILE A 13 10.85 -2.71 -21.48
C ILE A 13 9.82 -3.57 -20.72
N LYS A 14 9.44 -4.70 -21.32
CA LYS A 14 8.47 -5.63 -20.73
C LYS A 14 8.99 -6.26 -19.44
N GLU A 15 10.25 -6.70 -19.42
CA GLU A 15 10.88 -7.26 -18.22
C GLU A 15 10.98 -6.20 -17.11
N LYS A 16 11.38 -4.97 -17.44
CA LYS A 16 11.42 -3.85 -16.49
C LYS A 16 10.05 -3.58 -15.88
N THR A 17 9.00 -3.50 -16.69
CA THR A 17 7.62 -3.28 -16.22
C THR A 17 7.13 -4.42 -15.33
N ALA A 18 7.41 -5.67 -15.70
CA ALA A 18 7.05 -6.83 -14.88
C ALA A 18 7.74 -6.81 -13.51
N ARG A 19 9.03 -6.47 -13.48
CA ARG A 19 9.78 -6.33 -12.22
C ARG A 19 9.21 -5.24 -11.32
N ILE A 20 8.92 -4.06 -11.88
CA ILE A 20 8.31 -2.95 -11.14
C ILE A 20 6.95 -3.38 -10.56
N ALA A 21 6.11 -4.01 -11.38
CA ALA A 21 4.80 -4.49 -10.94
C ALA A 21 4.92 -5.49 -9.78
N MET A 22 5.90 -6.40 -9.84
CA MET A 22 6.11 -7.40 -8.80
C MET A 22 6.59 -6.76 -7.48
N GLU A 23 7.52 -5.81 -7.54
CA GLU A 23 7.95 -5.03 -6.36
C GLU A 23 6.80 -4.26 -5.72
N MET A 24 5.92 -3.67 -6.54
CA MET A 24 4.70 -3.00 -6.05
C MET A 24 3.77 -4.00 -5.34
N VAL A 25 3.50 -5.17 -5.93
CA VAL A 25 2.63 -6.19 -5.33
C VAL A 25 3.19 -6.71 -4.01
N ILE A 26 4.51 -6.97 -3.93
CA ILE A 26 5.15 -7.45 -2.70
C ILE A 26 5.03 -6.41 -1.58
N ASN A 27 5.38 -5.16 -1.86
CA ASN A 27 5.29 -4.09 -0.86
C ASN A 27 3.85 -3.80 -0.45
N ALA A 28 2.90 -3.85 -1.38
CA ALA A 28 1.48 -3.72 -1.08
C ALA A 28 0.99 -4.90 -0.21
N GLY A 29 1.36 -6.14 -0.54
CA GLY A 29 1.03 -7.34 0.24
C GLY A 29 1.56 -7.28 1.68
N ASP A 30 2.83 -6.86 1.85
CA ASP A 30 3.43 -6.63 3.17
C ASP A 30 2.64 -5.57 3.96
N ALA A 31 2.27 -4.46 3.32
CA ALA A 31 1.47 -3.42 3.94
C ALA A 31 0.10 -3.95 4.38
N ARG A 32 -0.57 -4.75 3.54
CA ARG A 32 -1.86 -5.37 3.88
C ARG A 32 -1.75 -6.27 5.10
N ASN A 33 -0.71 -7.10 5.18
CA ASN A 33 -0.46 -7.96 6.34
C ASN A 33 -0.27 -7.13 7.62
N LEU A 34 0.48 -6.03 7.56
CA LEU A 34 0.65 -5.11 8.69
C LEU A 34 -0.66 -4.43 9.09
N ILE A 35 -1.51 -4.07 8.13
CA ILE A 35 -2.85 -3.50 8.41
C ILE A 35 -3.74 -4.53 9.10
N MET A 36 -3.75 -5.79 8.65
CA MET A 36 -4.51 -6.85 9.30
C MET A 36 -4.04 -7.08 10.75
N GLN A 37 -2.72 -7.15 10.96
CA GLN A 37 -2.17 -7.26 12.31
C GLN A 37 -2.48 -6.03 13.18
N ALA A 38 -2.65 -4.84 12.59
CA ALA A 38 -3.08 -3.67 13.32
C ALA A 38 -4.54 -3.78 13.77
N PHE A 39 -5.42 -4.34 12.93
CA PHE A 39 -6.80 -4.65 13.33
C PHE A 39 -6.87 -5.67 14.47
N ASP A 40 -6.01 -6.69 14.45
CA ASP A 40 -5.91 -7.65 15.55
C ASP A 40 -5.50 -6.95 16.86
N SER A 41 -4.51 -6.05 16.80
CA SER A 41 -4.09 -5.23 17.96
C SER A 41 -5.21 -4.29 18.44
N VAL A 42 -5.97 -3.66 17.53
CA VAL A 42 -7.14 -2.83 17.90
C VAL A 42 -8.20 -3.66 18.61
N THR A 43 -8.45 -4.88 18.14
CA THR A 43 -9.43 -5.80 18.74
C THR A 43 -9.00 -6.24 20.14
N ALA A 44 -7.68 -6.37 20.38
CA ALA A 44 -7.11 -6.63 21.69
C ALA A 44 -6.96 -5.37 22.58
N LEU A 45 -7.52 -4.22 22.16
CA LEU A 45 -7.39 -2.91 22.82
C LEU A 45 -5.93 -2.42 22.98
N ASN A 46 -4.99 -2.96 22.19
CA ASN A 46 -3.61 -2.54 22.15
C ASN A 46 -3.39 -1.48 21.05
N PHE A 47 -3.84 -0.25 21.33
CA PHE A 47 -3.81 0.84 20.34
C PHE A 47 -2.39 1.30 19.99
N GLU A 48 -1.43 1.21 20.91
CA GLU A 48 -0.04 1.61 20.63
C GLU A 48 0.62 0.67 19.62
N GLU A 49 0.46 -0.65 19.78
CA GLU A 49 0.95 -1.62 18.81
C GLU A 49 0.26 -1.46 17.45
N ALA A 50 -1.06 -1.20 17.44
CA ALA A 50 -1.79 -0.92 16.22
C ALA A 50 -1.21 0.30 15.48
N LYS A 51 -0.96 1.41 16.18
CA LYS A 51 -0.35 2.62 15.60
C LYS A 51 1.04 2.34 15.00
N ILE A 52 1.86 1.54 15.70
CA ILE A 52 3.19 1.12 15.21
C ILE A 52 3.05 0.32 13.91
N LYS A 53 2.18 -0.68 13.87
CA LYS A 53 1.94 -1.50 12.67
C LYS A 53 1.41 -0.67 11.49
N LEU A 54 0.47 0.24 11.73
CA LEU A 54 -0.04 1.16 10.71
C LEU A 54 1.03 2.13 10.18
N LYS A 55 2.02 2.49 10.99
CA LYS A 55 3.17 3.29 10.56
C LYS A 55 4.08 2.48 9.63
N TYR A 56 4.39 1.24 9.98
CA TYR A 56 5.17 0.36 9.10
C TYR A 56 4.44 0.04 7.79
N ALA A 57 3.12 -0.18 7.85
CA ALA A 57 2.29 -0.37 6.66
C ALA A 57 2.38 0.86 5.74
N GLN A 58 2.34 2.07 6.30
CA GLN A 58 2.50 3.30 5.50
C GLN A 58 3.86 3.37 4.81
N SER A 59 4.94 2.99 5.48
CA SER A 59 6.27 2.96 4.86
C SER A 59 6.30 2.01 3.66
N LYS A 60 5.69 0.83 3.79
CA LYS A 60 5.61 -0.16 2.70
C LYS A 60 4.77 0.34 1.52
N ILE A 61 3.61 0.94 1.79
CA ILE A 61 2.79 1.61 0.77
C ILE A 61 3.57 2.72 0.08
N HIS A 62 4.36 3.50 0.84
CA HIS A 62 5.16 4.58 0.27
C HIS A 62 6.22 4.07 -0.71
N GLU A 63 6.93 2.99 -0.39
CA GLU A 63 7.88 2.39 -1.34
C GLU A 63 7.20 1.90 -2.62
N ALA A 64 6.05 1.23 -2.51
CA ALA A 64 5.27 0.84 -3.70
C ALA A 64 4.76 2.05 -4.51
N HIS A 65 4.34 3.12 -3.84
CA HIS A 65 3.87 4.35 -4.49
C HIS A 65 4.97 5.11 -5.23
N LYS A 66 6.23 5.03 -4.80
CA LYS A 66 7.35 5.62 -5.54
C LYS A 66 7.45 5.02 -6.93
N TYR A 67 7.45 3.69 -7.02
CA TYR A 67 7.47 2.99 -8.30
C TYR A 67 6.28 3.37 -9.20
N GLN A 68 5.07 3.42 -8.64
CA GLN A 68 3.89 3.87 -9.39
C GLN A 68 4.06 5.29 -9.92
N THR A 69 4.57 6.20 -9.08
CA THR A 69 4.76 7.62 -9.42
C THR A 69 5.83 7.78 -10.49
N GLU A 70 6.96 7.08 -10.37
CA GLU A 70 8.04 7.09 -11.36
C GLU A 70 7.56 6.66 -12.73
N VAL A 71 6.77 5.58 -12.82
CA VAL A 71 6.20 5.13 -14.10
C VAL A 71 5.25 6.15 -14.70
N ILE A 72 4.33 6.72 -13.90
CA ILE A 72 3.39 7.74 -14.38
C ILE A 72 4.15 8.99 -14.85
N GLN A 73 5.22 9.38 -14.16
CA GLN A 73 6.06 10.52 -14.55
C GLN A 73 6.82 10.25 -15.85
N SER A 74 7.40 9.05 -16.01
CA SER A 74 8.05 8.60 -17.24
C SER A 74 7.08 8.68 -18.43
N GLU A 75 5.88 8.08 -18.29
CA GLU A 75 4.84 8.11 -19.32
C GLU A 75 4.42 9.55 -19.66
N ALA A 76 4.18 10.39 -18.65
CA ALA A 76 3.82 11.80 -18.85
C ALA A 76 4.93 12.63 -19.50
N SER A 77 6.20 12.22 -19.38
CA SER A 77 7.34 12.86 -20.04
C SER A 77 7.56 12.41 -21.49
N GLY A 78 6.74 11.47 -21.97
CA GLY A 78 6.76 10.97 -23.35
C GLY A 78 7.55 9.69 -23.55
N GLU A 79 7.99 9.01 -22.48
CA GLU A 79 8.55 7.66 -22.60
C GLU A 79 7.46 6.66 -22.98
N TYR A 80 7.75 5.81 -23.96
CA TYR A 80 6.83 4.74 -24.35
C TYR A 80 6.74 3.71 -23.23
N PHE A 81 5.52 3.53 -22.71
CA PHE A 81 5.22 2.51 -21.72
C PHE A 81 4.31 1.45 -22.34
N GLU A 82 4.77 0.20 -22.38
CA GLU A 82 3.95 -0.91 -22.89
C GLU A 82 2.85 -1.24 -21.88
N TYR A 83 1.61 -1.32 -22.36
CA TYR A 83 0.48 -1.74 -21.54
C TYR A 83 0.70 -3.15 -20.96
N SER A 84 0.56 -3.29 -19.64
CA SER A 84 0.75 -4.55 -18.93
C SER A 84 -0.37 -4.80 -17.93
N ILE A 85 -1.08 -5.93 -18.09
CA ILE A 85 -2.13 -6.37 -17.16
C ILE A 85 -1.58 -6.52 -15.74
N LEU A 86 -0.35 -7.03 -15.61
CA LEU A 86 0.28 -7.22 -14.30
C LEU A 86 0.55 -5.88 -13.61
N PHE A 87 1.00 -4.87 -14.36
CA PHE A 87 1.23 -3.53 -13.82
C PHE A 87 -0.08 -2.84 -13.43
N THR A 88 -1.12 -2.94 -14.27
CA THR A 88 -2.46 -2.45 -13.93
C THR A 88 -2.98 -3.10 -12.64
N HIS A 89 -2.83 -4.42 -12.52
CA HIS A 89 -3.23 -5.13 -11.29
C HIS A 89 -2.43 -4.69 -10.06
N ALA A 90 -1.12 -4.42 -10.22
CA ALA A 90 -0.29 -3.91 -9.14
C ALA A 90 -0.76 -2.52 -8.66
N GLN A 91 -1.13 -1.64 -9.59
CA GLN A 91 -1.70 -0.33 -9.26
C GLN A 91 -3.03 -0.45 -8.52
N ASP A 92 -3.96 -1.27 -9.02
CA ASP A 92 -5.27 -1.48 -8.40
C ASP A 92 -5.13 -2.03 -6.97
N THR A 93 -4.22 -3.00 -6.80
CA THR A 93 -3.90 -3.59 -5.50
C THR A 93 -3.35 -2.55 -4.53
N LEU A 94 -2.37 -1.75 -4.97
CA LEU A 94 -1.76 -0.70 -4.15
C LEU A 94 -2.80 0.35 -3.70
N MET A 95 -3.63 0.85 -4.62
CA MET A 95 -4.64 1.86 -4.32
C MET A 95 -5.74 1.34 -3.38
N THR A 96 -6.12 0.06 -3.53
CA THR A 96 -7.04 -0.61 -2.61
C THR A 96 -6.47 -0.65 -1.20
N ILE A 97 -5.20 -1.04 -1.05
CA ILE A 97 -4.53 -1.15 0.25
C ILE A 97 -4.25 0.23 0.87
N CYS A 98 -4.01 1.25 0.05
CA CYS A 98 -3.94 2.64 0.51
C CYS A 98 -5.26 3.10 1.14
N THR A 99 -6.39 2.74 0.52
CA THR A 99 -7.72 3.00 1.09
C THR A 99 -7.94 2.23 2.39
N GLU A 100 -7.53 0.96 2.45
CA GLU A 100 -7.60 0.15 3.67
C GLU A 100 -6.78 0.73 4.82
N LEU A 101 -5.56 1.24 4.55
CA LEU A 101 -4.75 1.91 5.57
C LEU A 101 -5.46 3.13 6.16
N ASN A 102 -6.07 3.95 5.30
CA ASN A 102 -6.80 5.13 5.72
C ASN A 102 -8.01 4.77 6.59
N LEU A 103 -8.76 3.73 6.20
CA LEU A 103 -9.86 3.19 7.00
C LEU A 103 -9.37 2.63 8.33
N ALA A 104 -8.29 1.84 8.33
CA ALA A 104 -7.73 1.24 9.54
C ALA A 104 -7.31 2.30 10.57
N ARG A 105 -6.72 3.41 10.11
CA ARG A 105 -6.40 4.56 10.98
C ARG A 105 -7.63 5.18 11.62
N LYS A 106 -8.69 5.38 10.84
CA LYS A 106 -9.94 5.95 11.35
C LYS A 106 -10.61 4.99 12.33
N ILE A 107 -10.64 3.70 12.03
CA ILE A 107 -11.18 2.67 12.92
C ILE A 107 -10.39 2.64 14.24
N CYS A 108 -9.06 2.60 14.19
CA CYS A 108 -8.21 2.63 15.39
C CYS A 108 -8.51 3.86 16.26
N SER A 109 -8.59 5.04 15.64
CA SER A 109 -8.92 6.28 16.36
C SER A 109 -10.33 6.27 16.96
N ILE A 110 -11.32 5.73 16.24
CA ILE A 110 -12.69 5.59 16.75
C ILE A 110 -12.72 4.64 17.94
N SER A 111 -12.08 3.47 17.83
CA SER A 111 -12.01 2.47 18.90
C SER A 111 -11.34 3.03 20.16
N GLU A 112 -10.23 3.76 20.01
CA GLU A 112 -9.52 4.40 21.14
C GLU A 112 -10.40 5.45 21.83
N ASN A 113 -11.14 6.27 21.07
CA ASN A 113 -12.08 7.24 21.64
C ASN A 113 -13.25 6.57 22.36
N ILE A 114 -13.77 5.44 21.85
CA ILE A 114 -14.84 4.69 22.49
C ILE A 114 -14.35 4.07 23.81
N ASP A 115 -13.18 3.44 23.81
CA ASP A 115 -12.56 2.86 25.01
C ASP A 115 -12.34 3.92 26.11
N ALA A 116 -11.79 5.09 25.74
CA ALA A 116 -11.61 6.21 26.67
C ALA A 116 -12.94 6.71 27.27
N ARG A 117 -14.00 6.80 26.46
CA ARG A 117 -15.33 7.20 26.94
C ARG A 117 -15.94 6.17 27.88
N ILE A 118 -15.76 4.88 27.61
CA ILE A 118 -16.26 3.80 28.47
C ILE A 118 -15.55 3.86 29.83
N LYS A 119 -14.21 3.96 29.85
CA LYS A 119 -13.43 4.10 31.09
C LYS A 119 -13.88 5.29 31.94
N ASN A 120 -14.07 6.46 31.31
CA ASN A 120 -14.54 7.65 32.02
C ASN A 120 -15.95 7.45 32.63
N LEU A 121 -16.84 6.71 31.96
CA LEU A 121 -18.16 6.39 32.50
C LEU A 121 -18.11 5.37 33.65
N GLU A 122 -17.15 4.44 33.61
CA GLU A 122 -16.92 3.48 34.69
C GLU A 122 -16.33 4.16 35.93
N GLU A 123 -15.38 5.08 35.76
CA GLU A 123 -14.77 5.86 36.86
C GLU A 123 -15.77 6.82 37.53
N ASN A 124 -16.71 7.41 36.79
CA ASN A 124 -17.73 8.31 37.34
C ASN A 124 -18.93 7.59 37.99
N ARG A 125 -18.93 6.25 38.03
CA ARG A 125 -19.98 5.44 38.69
C ARG A 125 -19.63 5.05 40.13
N GLU A 126 -18.39 5.24 40.56
CA GLU A 126 -17.94 5.11 41.96
C GLU A 126 -18.11 6.42 42.73
#